data_AF-A0A418KHT8-F1
#
_entry.id   AF-A0A418KHT8-F1
#
_cell.length_a   1.000
_cell.length_b   1.000
_cell.length_c   1.000
_cell.angle_alpha   90.00
_cell.angle_beta   90.00
_cell.angle_gamma   90.00
#
_symmetry.space_group_name_H-M   'P 1'
#
loop_
_entity.id
_entity.type
_entity.pdbx_description
1 polymer ?
#
loop_
_entity_poly.entity_id
_entity_poly.type
_entity_poly.pdbx_seq_one_letter_code
_entity_poly.pdbx_strand_id
1 'polypeptide(L)' 'MTTQEQEAGERRWAPTYRAHCPRCRQSGRAFSSYGNAEDAARGHAGKHNHTTHVVDQYGIRVVGSTQRPGDDLASH' A
#
# COMPACT_ATOMS: atom_id res chain seq x y z
N MET A 1 -14.20 30.13 11.58
CA MET A 1 -14.08 28.94 10.72
C MET A 1 -12.59 28.66 10.61
N THR A 2 -12.06 27.83 11.50
CA THR A 2 -10.62 27.65 11.65
C THR A 2 -10.16 26.49 10.79
N THR A 3 -9.02 26.66 10.11
CA THR A 3 -8.34 25.65 9.28
C THR A 3 -8.20 24.28 9.99
N GLN A 4 -8.16 24.28 11.32
CA GLN A 4 -8.06 23.09 12.17
C GLN A 4 -9.26 22.12 12.06
N GLU A 5 -10.46 22.61 11.74
CA GLU A 5 -11.66 21.76 11.59
C GLU A 5 -11.69 21.03 10.24
N GLN A 6 -11.11 21.65 9.20
CA GLN A 6 -10.95 21.02 7.88
C GLN A 6 -9.93 19.87 7.97
N GLU A 7 -8.80 20.08 8.66
CA GLU A 7 -7.78 19.06 8.88
C GLU A 7 -8.28 17.85 9.70
N ALA A 8 -9.20 18.06 10.66
CA ALA A 8 -9.77 17.00 11.48
C ALA A 8 -10.85 16.18 10.74
N GLY A 9 -11.63 16.81 9.86
CA GLY A 9 -12.55 16.11 8.96
C GLY A 9 -11.81 15.27 7.91
N GLU A 10 -10.77 15.83 7.30
CA GLU A 10 -9.97 15.17 6.26
C GLU A 10 -9.16 13.97 6.81
N ARG A 11 -8.74 14.04 8.08
CA ARG A 11 -8.09 12.92 8.79
C ARG A 11 -9.02 11.75 9.09
N ARG A 12 -10.33 11.98 9.24
CA ARG A 12 -11.31 10.91 9.54
C ARG A 12 -11.61 10.03 8.32
N TRP A 13 -11.33 10.53 7.13
CA TRP A 13 -11.47 9.81 5.84
C TRP A 13 -10.15 9.71 5.08
N ALA A 14 -9.01 9.86 5.78
CA ALA A 14 -7.72 9.75 5.13
C ALA A 14 -7.57 8.34 4.53
N PRO A 15 -7.38 8.21 3.20
CA PRO A 15 -7.32 6.93 2.57
C PRO A 15 -6.15 6.12 3.12
N THR A 16 -6.45 4.95 3.67
CA THR A 16 -5.44 4.08 4.25
C THR A 16 -5.11 2.95 3.29
N TYR A 17 -3.83 2.79 2.98
CA TYR A 17 -3.34 1.74 2.09
C TYR A 17 -2.40 0.81 2.85
N ARG A 18 -2.38 -0.47 2.50
CA ARG A 18 -1.50 -1.47 3.11
C ARG A 18 -0.92 -2.38 2.03
N ALA A 19 0.36 -2.71 2.17
CA ALA A 19 0.93 -3.81 1.42
C ALA A 19 0.37 -5.14 1.95
N HIS A 20 -0.20 -5.96 1.09
CA HIS A 20 -0.74 -7.27 1.42
C HIS A 20 0.03 -8.37 0.69
N CYS A 21 0.41 -9.40 1.45
CA CYS A 21 1.07 -10.60 0.94
C CYS A 21 0.22 -11.83 1.27
N PRO A 22 -0.40 -12.49 0.26
CA PRO A 22 -1.25 -13.66 0.50
C PRO A 22 -0.46 -14.87 1.05
N ARG A 23 0.85 -14.96 0.79
CA ARG A 23 1.70 -16.02 1.37
C ARG A 23 2.00 -15.81 2.85
N CYS A 24 2.34 -14.58 3.24
CA CYS A 24 2.63 -14.27 4.64
C CYS A 24 1.36 -14.10 5.48
N ARG A 25 0.19 -13.98 4.84
CA ARG A 25 -1.13 -13.73 5.47
C ARG A 25 -1.16 -12.47 6.34
N GLN A 26 -0.12 -11.65 6.30
CA GLN A 26 -0.02 -10.38 7.01
C GLN A 26 -0.15 -9.23 6.01
N SER A 27 -1.05 -8.31 6.33
CA SER A 27 -1.05 -6.97 5.76
C SER A 27 -0.06 -6.13 6.56
N GLY A 28 0.89 -5.52 5.89
CA GLY A 28 1.90 -4.66 6.48
C GLY A 28 1.32 -3.37 7.08
N ARG A 29 2.22 -2.43 7.37
CA ARG A 29 1.89 -1.14 7.98
C ARG A 29 0.88 -0.37 7.10
N ALA A 30 0.02 0.41 7.76
CA ALA A 30 -0.90 1.34 7.13
C ALA A 30 -0.16 2.61 6.70
N PHE A 31 -0.44 3.07 5.47
CA PHE A 31 0.10 4.28 4.88
C PHE A 31 -1.04 5.20 4.44
N SER A 32 -0.87 6.50 4.63
CA SER A 32 -1.84 7.51 4.18
C SER A 32 -1.72 7.84 2.68
N SER A 33 -0.77 7.21 1.97
CA SER A 33 -0.51 7.43 0.55
C SER A 33 -0.29 6.10 -0.15
N TYR A 34 -0.87 5.94 -1.34
CA TYR A 34 -0.74 4.74 -2.15
C TYR A 34 0.72 4.41 -2.48
N GLY A 35 1.51 5.40 -2.93
CA GLY A 35 2.90 5.18 -3.35
C GLY A 35 3.79 4.57 -2.25
N ASN A 36 3.58 4.95 -0.99
CA ASN A 36 4.30 4.35 0.14
C ASN A 36 3.89 2.89 0.39
N ALA A 37 2.60 2.57 0.22
CA ALA A 37 2.13 1.20 0.33
C ALA A 37 2.62 0.33 -0.85
N GLU A 38 2.70 0.90 -2.04
CA GLU A 38 3.25 0.23 -3.22
C GLU A 38 4.74 -0.06 -3.07
N ASP A 39 5.52 0.92 -2.60
CA ASP A 39 6.94 0.73 -2.32
C ASP A 39 7.18 -0.37 -1.27
N ALA A 40 6.37 -0.37 -0.20
CA ALA A 40 6.42 -1.44 0.79
C ALA A 40 6.03 -2.81 0.21
N ALA A 41 5.06 -2.86 -0.70
CA ALA A 41 4.68 -4.09 -1.40
C ALA A 41 5.83 -4.58 -2.29
N ARG A 42 6.45 -3.69 -3.06
CA ARG A 42 7.60 -3.98 -3.94
C ARG A 42 8.80 -4.46 -3.14
N GLY A 43 9.16 -3.77 -2.07
CA GLY A 43 10.25 -4.17 -1.17
C GLY A 43 10.01 -5.55 -0.56
N HIS A 44 8.78 -5.87 -0.15
CA HIS A 44 8.45 -7.21 0.33
C HIS A 44 8.52 -8.26 -0.79
N ALA A 45 8.02 -7.93 -1.99
CA ALA A 45 8.05 -8.83 -3.13
C ALA A 45 9.49 -9.21 -3.51
N GLY A 46 10.38 -8.22 -3.60
CA GLY A 46 11.79 -8.42 -3.89
C GLY A 46 12.51 -9.20 -2.78
N LYS A 47 12.34 -8.80 -1.52
CA LYS A 47 13.05 -9.42 -0.39
C LYS A 47 12.67 -10.89 -0.14
N HIS A 48 11.38 -11.22 -0.27
CA HIS A 48 10.85 -12.54 0.07
C HIS A 48 10.49 -13.38 -1.15
N ASN A 49 10.70 -12.87 -2.37
CA ASN A 49 10.33 -13.52 -3.61
C ASN A 49 8.84 -13.90 -3.67
N HIS A 50 7.97 -13.03 -3.16
CA HIS A 50 6.52 -13.23 -3.00
C HIS A 50 5.75 -12.26 -3.89
N THR A 51 4.59 -12.68 -4.39
CA THR A 51 3.65 -11.74 -5.04
C THR A 51 2.93 -10.95 -3.96
N THR A 52 3.00 -9.63 -4.02
CA THR A 52 2.29 -8.72 -3.10
C THR A 52 1.40 -7.76 -3.88
N HIS A 53 0.47 -7.11 -3.20
CA HIS A 53 -0.36 -6.07 -3.78
C HIS A 53 -0.80 -5.07 -2.72
N VAL A 54 -1.31 -3.92 -3.13
CA VAL A 54 -1.86 -2.93 -2.20
C VAL A 54 -3.34 -3.19 -1.98
N VAL A 55 -3.77 -3.10 -0.73
CA VAL A 55 -5.19 -3.06 -0.34
C VAL A 55 -5.51 -1.71 0.28
N ASP A 56 -6.74 -1.22 0.09
CA ASP A 56 -7.23 -0.01 0.73
C ASP A 56 -7.76 -0.27 2.16
N GLN A 57 -8.37 0.75 2.76
CA GLN A 57 -8.86 0.76 4.13
C GLN A 57 -9.98 -0.24 4.40
N TYR A 58 -10.70 -0.66 3.36
CA TYR A 58 -11.73 -1.69 3.37
C TYR A 58 -11.17 -3.08 3.09
N GLY A 59 -9.85 -3.21 2.90
CA GLY A 59 -9.20 -4.47 2.54
C GLY A 59 -9.42 -4.87 1.09
N ILE A 60 -9.93 -3.96 0.25
CA ILE A 60 -10.13 -4.22 -1.18
C ILE A 60 -8.81 -3.99 -1.90
N ARG A 61 -8.46 -4.91 -2.79
CA ARG A 61 -7.24 -4.82 -3.61
C ARG A 61 -7.35 -3.67 -4.60
N VAL A 62 -6.33 -2.82 -4.62
CA VAL A 62 -6.18 -1.76 -5.62
C VAL A 62 -5.77 -2.38 -6.95
N VAL A 63 -6.49 -2.08 -8.03
CA VAL A 63 -6.18 -2.58 -9.38
C VAL A 63 -4.82 -2.04 -9.85
N GLY A 64 -4.04 -2.85 -10.55
CA GLY A 64 -2.69 -2.46 -11.01
C GLY A 64 -1.60 -2.49 -9.94
N SER A 65 -1.95 -2.60 -8.65
CA SER A 65 -0.98 -2.58 -7.54
C SER A 65 -0.16 -3.85 -7.34
N THR A 66 -0.16 -4.76 -8.32
CA THR A 66 0.42 -6.10 -8.15
C THR A 66 1.92 -6.03 -8.33
N GLN A 67 2.65 -6.33 -7.27
CA GLN A 67 4.11 -6.39 -7.31
C GLN A 67 4.52 -7.86 -7.41
N ARG A 68 5.22 -8.19 -8.49
CA ARG A 68 5.77 -9.53 -8.71
C ARG A 68 7.24 -9.54 -8.33
N PRO A 69 7.72 -10.66 -7.77
CA PRO A 69 9.15 -10.80 -7.56
C PRO A 69 9.90 -10.78 -8.90
N GLY A 70 10.96 -10.00 -8.99
CA GLY A 70 11.77 -9.86 -10.21
C GLY A 70 11.27 -8.84 -11.22
N ASP A 71 10.24 -8.04 -10.90
CA ASP A 71 9.80 -6.90 -11.74
C ASP A 71 10.77 -5.69 -11.67
N ASP A 72 11.84 -5.79 -10.88
CA ASP A 72 12.94 -4.81 -10.77
C ASP A 72 13.87 -4.79 -12.02
N LEU A 73 13.45 -5.42 -13.13
CA LEU A 73 14.24 -5.60 -14.36
C LEU A 73 13.69 -4.83 -15.58
N ALA A 74 12.94 -3.75 -15.37
CA ALA A 74 12.44 -2.93 -16.47
C ALA A 74 12.53 -1.42 -16.19
N SER A 75 13.68 -0.93 -15.71
CA SER A 75 14.06 0.48 -15.80
C SER A 75 15.56 0.66 -15.60
N HIS A 76 16.37 0.29 -16.61
CA HIS A 76 17.61 1.01 -16.92
C HIS A 76 18.04 0.78 -18.37
#